data_AF-A0A2D9YH08-F1
#
_entry.id   AF-A0A2D9YH08-F1
#
_cell.length_a   1.000
_cell.length_b   1.000
_cell.length_c   1.000
_cell.angle_alpha   90.00
_cell.angle_beta   90.00
_cell.angle_gamma   90.00
#
_symmetry.space_group_name_H-M   'P 1'
#
loop_
_entity.id
_entity.type
_entity.pdbx_description
1 polymer ?
#
loop_
_entity_poly.entity_id
_entity_poly.type
_entity_poly.pdbx_seq_one_letter_code
_entity_poly.pdbx_strand_id
1 'polypeptide(L)'
;MENISDGQECLFDMELLNKRRARATILGFEDFIHKLLADDLRVRLNELDKKFDHPLLIGPFLSNWSACLLNRTFEESSDLDVLNLKRNYDLIIHCLCLHWSNDPLGKLIQIKRFLKPGGLLMGYLFGEGTLRELGTCF
;
A
#
# COMPACT_ATOMS: atom_id res chain seq x y z
N MET A 1 29.55 -15.64 -0.45
CA MET A 1 28.34 -14.87 -0.08
C MET A 1 27.20 -15.87 -0.04
N GLU A 2 26.91 -16.38 1.14
CA GLU A 2 25.87 -17.40 1.34
C GLU A 2 24.49 -16.78 1.09
N ASN A 3 23.69 -17.49 0.30
CA ASN A 3 22.30 -17.17 0.02
C ASN A 3 21.48 -17.41 1.29
N ILE A 4 21.26 -16.36 2.07
CA ILE A 4 20.25 -16.32 3.13
C ILE A 4 18.90 -16.09 2.45
N SER A 5 18.30 -17.11 1.82
CA SER A 5 16.86 -17.05 1.47
C SER A 5 16.16 -18.39 1.23
N ASP A 6 16.81 -19.54 1.44
CA ASP A 6 16.18 -20.85 1.14
C ASP A 6 15.44 -21.49 2.35
N GLY A 7 15.08 -20.69 3.37
CA GLY A 7 14.52 -21.22 4.61
C GLY A 7 13.62 -20.27 5.40
N GLN A 8 13.18 -19.15 4.82
CA GLN A 8 12.26 -18.25 5.51
C GLN A 8 10.83 -18.74 5.30
N GLU A 9 10.23 -19.33 6.34
CA GLU A 9 8.80 -19.63 6.34
C GLU A 9 8.01 -18.33 6.09
N CYS A 10 7.20 -18.34 5.05
CA CYS A 10 6.28 -17.23 4.76
C CYS A 10 5.15 -17.24 5.79
N LEU A 11 5.06 -16.17 6.59
CA LEU A 11 3.97 -15.95 7.54
C LEU A 11 2.61 -15.84 6.83
N PHE A 12 2.60 -15.31 5.60
CA PHE A 12 1.42 -15.09 4.80
C PHE A 12 1.48 -15.84 3.47
N ASP A 13 0.40 -16.57 3.17
CA ASP A 13 0.16 -17.19 1.86
C ASP A 13 -0.34 -16.13 0.87
N MET A 14 0.59 -15.63 0.05
CA MET A 14 0.31 -14.59 -0.94
C MET A 14 -0.56 -15.08 -2.10
N GLU A 15 -0.49 -16.37 -2.44
CA GLU A 15 -1.33 -16.93 -3.51
C GLU A 15 -2.80 -16.97 -3.07
N LEU A 16 -3.05 -17.44 -1.85
CA LEU A 16 -4.37 -17.43 -1.25
C LEU A 16 -4.90 -16.01 -1.05
N LEU A 17 -4.06 -15.08 -0.59
CA LEU A 17 -4.43 -13.66 -0.45
C LEU A 17 -4.86 -13.07 -1.78
N ASN A 18 -4.12 -13.33 -2.87
CA ASN A 18 -4.47 -12.85 -4.21
C ASN A 18 -5.77 -13.47 -4.73
N LYS A 19 -5.99 -14.77 -4.51
CA LYS A 19 -7.26 -15.45 -4.83
C LYS A 19 -8.43 -14.81 -4.07
N ARG A 20 -8.26 -14.50 -2.79
CA ARG A 20 -9.28 -13.83 -1.97
C ARG A 20 -9.58 -12.42 -2.46
N ARG A 21 -8.55 -11.64 -2.84
CA ARG A 21 -8.73 -10.30 -3.43
C ARG A 21 -9.49 -10.36 -4.75
N ALA A 22 -9.12 -11.28 -5.65
CA ALA A 22 -9.82 -11.48 -6.92
C ALA A 22 -11.29 -11.86 -6.71
N ARG A 23 -11.56 -12.77 -5.78
CA ARG A 23 -12.93 -13.15 -5.41
C ARG A 23 -13.72 -11.96 -4.86
N ALA A 24 -13.13 -11.14 -3.99
CA ALA A 24 -13.79 -9.97 -3.44
C ALA A 24 -14.19 -8.96 -4.54
N THR A 25 -13.31 -8.72 -5.52
CA THR A 25 -13.63 -7.87 -6.68
C THR A 25 -14.84 -8.39 -7.45
N ILE A 26 -14.93 -9.71 -7.67
CA ILE A 26 -16.05 -10.33 -8.40
C ILE A 26 -17.38 -10.22 -7.63
N LEU A 27 -17.35 -10.32 -6.30
CA LEU A 27 -18.55 -10.36 -5.46
C LEU A 27 -19.07 -8.98 -5.04
N GLY A 28 -18.42 -7.89 -5.44
CA GLY A 28 -18.74 -6.54 -4.97
C GLY A 28 -17.99 -6.23 -3.67
N PHE A 29 -16.70 -5.90 -3.81
CA PHE A 29 -15.83 -5.55 -2.69
C PHE A 29 -16.38 -4.35 -1.91
N GLU A 30 -16.60 -4.52 -0.61
CA GLU A 30 -16.93 -3.43 0.31
C GLU A 30 -15.68 -2.56 0.55
N ASP A 31 -15.71 -1.35 0.01
CA ASP A 31 -14.55 -0.47 -0.10
C ASP A 31 -14.49 0.64 0.97
N PHE A 32 -15.37 0.60 1.97
CA PHE A 32 -15.54 1.69 2.93
C PHE A 32 -14.24 2.11 3.65
N ILE A 33 -13.39 1.14 4.03
CA ILE A 33 -12.09 1.43 4.64
C ILE A 33 -11.16 2.12 3.62
N HIS A 34 -11.14 1.65 2.38
CA HIS A 34 -10.33 2.27 1.33
C HIS A 34 -10.77 3.72 1.07
N LYS A 35 -12.08 3.98 1.01
CA LYS A 35 -12.63 5.34 0.87
C LYS A 35 -12.26 6.23 2.05
N LEU A 36 -12.43 5.73 3.28
CA LEU A 36 -12.08 6.47 4.49
C LEU A 36 -10.61 6.91 4.49
N LEU A 37 -9.70 6.01 4.14
CA LEU A 37 -8.27 6.30 4.11
C LEU A 37 -7.85 7.17 2.92
N ALA A 38 -8.52 7.02 1.77
CA ALA A 38 -8.31 7.88 0.61
C ALA A 38 -8.74 9.35 0.91
N ASP A 39 -9.80 9.55 1.68
CA ASP A 39 -10.19 10.88 2.15
C ASP A 39 -9.21 11.47 3.16
N ASP A 40 -8.73 10.70 4.13
CA ASP A 40 -7.66 11.12 5.04
C ASP A 40 -6.39 11.51 4.27
N LEU A 41 -5.98 10.70 3.29
CA LEU A 41 -4.85 10.99 2.40
C LEU A 41 -5.05 12.32 1.67
N ARG A 42 -6.22 12.56 1.09
CA ARG A 42 -6.53 13.80 0.38
C ARG A 42 -6.39 15.00 1.31
N VAL A 43 -6.88 14.91 2.55
CA VAL A 43 -6.74 15.98 3.56
C VAL A 43 -5.25 16.23 3.85
N ARG A 44 -4.49 15.18 4.20
CA ARG A 44 -3.05 15.31 4.50
C ARG A 44 -2.25 15.88 3.35
N LEU A 45 -2.53 15.47 2.11
CA LEU A 45 -1.84 16.00 0.93
C LEU A 45 -2.15 17.48 0.67
N ASN A 46 -3.32 17.97 1.06
CA ASN A 46 -3.68 19.39 0.95
C ASN A 46 -3.03 20.26 2.06
N GLU A 47 -2.75 19.68 3.22
CA GLU A 47 -2.02 20.33 4.30
C GLU A 47 -0.51 20.46 4.01
N LEU A 48 0.01 19.57 3.17
CA LEU A 48 1.38 19.68 2.69
C LEU A 48 1.48 20.81 1.65
N ASP A 49 2.20 21.88 1.99
CA ASP A 49 2.61 22.92 1.03
C ASP A 49 3.75 22.43 0.13
N LYS A 50 3.54 21.28 -0.52
CA LYS A 50 4.51 20.60 -1.37
C LYS A 50 3.85 20.02 -2.61
N LYS A 51 4.51 20.24 -3.75
CA LYS A 51 4.16 19.60 -5.02
C LYS A 51 5.01 18.34 -5.19
N PHE A 52 4.39 17.30 -5.74
CA PHE A 52 4.99 16.00 -5.99
C PHE A 52 4.88 15.74 -7.49
N ASP A 53 6.00 15.58 -8.17
CA ASP A 53 6.04 15.43 -9.63
C ASP A 53 5.84 13.98 -10.04
N HIS A 54 6.32 13.05 -9.21
CA HIS A 54 6.24 11.61 -9.45
C HIS A 54 5.69 10.91 -8.20
N PRO A 55 4.38 10.99 -7.96
CA PRO A 55 3.75 10.27 -6.87
C PRO A 55 3.35 8.85 -7.29
N LEU A 56 3.50 7.89 -6.36
CA LEU A 56 3.23 6.46 -6.56
C LEU A 56 2.28 5.94 -5.50
N LEU A 57 1.28 5.15 -5.94
CA LEU A 57 0.46 4.32 -5.08
C LEU A 57 0.93 2.86 -5.17
N ILE A 58 1.11 2.21 -4.02
CA ILE A 58 1.42 0.78 -3.92
C ILE A 58 0.33 0.09 -3.13
N GLY A 59 -0.35 -0.90 -3.72
CA GLY A 59 -1.31 -1.72 -2.98
C GLY A 59 -2.41 -2.38 -3.80
N PRO A 60 -3.33 -3.10 -3.15
CA PRO A 60 -4.55 -3.60 -3.76
C PRO A 60 -5.63 -2.51 -3.86
N PHE A 61 -6.60 -2.71 -4.74
CA PHE A 61 -7.81 -1.87 -4.86
C PHE A 61 -7.50 -0.36 -5.02
N LEU A 62 -6.50 -0.02 -5.85
CA LEU A 62 -5.97 1.34 -6.00
C LEU A 62 -6.97 2.34 -6.63
N SER A 63 -7.97 1.85 -7.36
CA SER A 63 -9.02 2.68 -7.96
C SER A 63 -9.73 3.57 -6.93
N ASN A 64 -9.88 3.10 -5.69
CA ASN A 64 -10.49 3.87 -4.61
C ASN A 64 -9.62 5.05 -4.15
N TRP A 65 -8.30 4.92 -4.27
CA TRP A 65 -7.34 5.91 -3.83
C TRP A 65 -7.11 6.97 -4.91
N SER A 66 -6.96 6.55 -6.16
CA SER A 66 -6.77 7.47 -7.28
C SER A 66 -8.02 8.31 -7.58
N ALA A 67 -9.23 7.74 -7.40
CA ALA A 67 -10.48 8.47 -7.61
C ALA A 67 -10.68 9.67 -6.65
N CYS A 68 -10.23 9.56 -5.40
CA CYS A 68 -10.34 10.67 -4.44
C CYS A 68 -9.38 11.84 -4.76
N LEU A 69 -8.44 11.65 -5.70
CA LEU A 69 -7.35 12.58 -5.98
C LEU A 69 -7.46 13.17 -7.40
N LEU A 70 -8.68 13.48 -7.85
CA LEU A 70 -9.08 13.89 -9.23
C LEU A 70 -8.16 14.88 -9.97
N ASN A 71 -7.35 15.67 -9.27
CA ASN A 71 -6.45 16.68 -9.84
C ASN A 71 -4.98 16.24 -9.91
N ARG A 72 -4.65 14.98 -9.57
CA ARG A 72 -3.28 14.46 -9.55
C ARG A 72 -3.24 13.05 -10.13
N THR A 73 -2.35 12.84 -11.09
CA THR A 73 -2.08 11.52 -11.66
C THR A 73 -1.04 10.80 -10.82
N PHE A 74 -1.38 9.62 -10.33
CA PHE A 74 -0.46 8.74 -9.61
C PHE A 74 -0.04 7.59 -10.52
N GLU A 75 1.23 7.20 -10.46
CA GLU A 75 1.62 5.87 -10.93
C GLU A 75 1.08 4.83 -9.94
N GLU A 76 0.70 3.65 -10.44
CA GLU A 76 0.15 2.57 -9.64
C GLU A 76 1.04 1.33 -9.74
N SER A 77 1.26 0.65 -8.62
CA SER A 77 2.01 -0.59 -8.55
C SER A 77 1.33 -1.57 -7.58
N SER A 78 1.35 -2.86 -7.90
CA SER A 78 0.89 -3.89 -6.98
C SER A 78 1.87 -4.08 -5.82
N ASP A 79 1.41 -4.72 -4.74
CA ASP A 79 2.17 -4.94 -3.52
C ASP A 79 3.15 -6.12 -3.57
N LEU A 80 3.85 -6.31 -4.71
CA LEU A 80 4.83 -7.38 -4.92
C LEU A 80 5.96 -7.36 -3.87
N ASP A 81 6.37 -8.51 -3.36
CA ASP A 81 7.44 -8.62 -2.35
C ASP A 81 8.76 -7.97 -2.80
N VAL A 82 9.11 -8.16 -4.08
CA VAL A 82 10.18 -7.41 -4.74
C VAL A 82 9.55 -6.33 -5.63
N LEU A 83 9.79 -5.07 -5.27
CA LEU A 83 9.24 -3.92 -5.99
C LEU A 83 10.02 -3.69 -7.28
N ASN A 84 9.35 -3.85 -8.43
CA ASN A 84 9.91 -3.55 -9.74
C ASN A 84 9.40 -2.19 -10.25
N LEU A 85 9.97 -1.11 -9.69
CA LEU A 85 9.57 0.25 -10.02
C LEU A 85 10.47 0.86 -11.10
N LYS A 86 9.90 1.74 -11.93
CA LYS A 86 10.56 2.25 -13.15
C LYS A 86 11.47 3.45 -12.90
N ARG A 87 11.30 4.16 -11.78
CA ARG A 87 11.98 5.43 -11.49
C ARG A 87 12.07 5.68 -9.99
N ASN A 88 12.67 6.81 -9.62
CA ASN A 88 12.60 7.32 -8.25
C ASN A 88 11.42 8.31 -8.10
N TYR A 89 10.74 8.25 -6.95
CA TYR A 89 9.51 8.96 -6.65
C TYR A 89 9.74 10.00 -5.54
N ASP A 90 8.99 11.10 -5.57
CA ASP A 90 9.00 12.12 -4.50
C ASP A 90 7.89 11.89 -3.47
N LEU A 91 6.91 11.05 -3.79
CA LEU A 91 5.88 10.57 -2.88
C LEU A 91 5.58 9.09 -3.18
N ILE A 92 5.62 8.25 -2.15
CA ILE A 92 5.15 6.87 -2.23
C ILE A 92 4.08 6.69 -1.16
N ILE A 93 2.92 6.17 -1.53
CA ILE A 93 1.82 5.86 -0.62
C ILE A 93 1.60 4.36 -0.61
N HIS A 94 1.74 3.75 0.56
CA HIS A 94 1.48 2.34 0.77
C HIS A 94 0.04 2.15 1.24
N CYS A 95 -0.80 1.64 0.35
CA CYS A 95 -2.26 1.62 0.43
C CYS A 95 -2.76 0.36 1.15
N LEU A 96 -2.69 0.35 2.48
CA LEU A 96 -3.32 -0.65 3.35
C LEU A 96 -2.90 -2.12 3.09
N CYS A 97 -1.61 -2.37 2.89
CA CYS A 97 -1.13 -3.73 2.62
C CYS A 97 0.24 -4.08 3.22
N LEU A 98 0.93 -3.17 3.91
CA LEU A 98 2.27 -3.46 4.43
C LEU A 98 2.25 -4.55 5.52
N HIS A 99 1.12 -4.65 6.24
CA HIS A 99 0.86 -5.69 7.25
C HIS A 99 0.66 -7.10 6.66
N TRP A 100 0.56 -7.26 5.33
CA TRP A 100 0.53 -8.55 4.64
C TRP A 100 1.90 -8.97 4.09
N SER A 101 2.97 -8.19 4.32
CA SER A 101 4.29 -8.51 3.80
C SER A 101 5.01 -9.55 4.65
N ASN A 102 5.63 -10.52 3.99
CA ASN A 102 6.51 -11.52 4.62
C ASN A 102 7.89 -10.95 5.01
N ASP A 103 8.26 -9.79 4.46
CA ASP A 103 9.46 -9.04 4.84
C ASP A 103 9.17 -7.52 4.83
N PRO A 104 8.49 -7.00 5.87
CA PRO A 104 8.14 -5.58 5.94
C PRO A 104 9.37 -4.67 5.96
N LEU A 105 10.48 -5.12 6.59
CA LEU A 105 11.71 -4.33 6.66
C LEU A 105 12.38 -4.24 5.30
N GLY A 106 12.54 -5.36 4.59
CA GLY A 106 13.04 -5.36 3.22
C GLY A 106 12.18 -4.52 2.29
N LYS A 107 10.85 -4.54 2.46
CA LYS A 107 9.93 -3.65 1.74
C LYS A 107 10.23 -2.18 1.99
N LEU A 108 10.39 -1.76 3.25
CA LEU A 108 10.71 -0.38 3.61
C LEU A 108 12.08 0.05 3.09
N ILE A 109 13.07 -0.85 3.10
CA ILE A 109 14.39 -0.60 2.50
C ILE A 109 14.28 -0.40 0.99
N GLN A 110 13.52 -1.24 0.29
CA GLN A 110 13.26 -1.10 -1.15
C GLN A 110 12.57 0.24 -1.44
N ILE A 111 11.49 0.57 -0.73
CA ILE A 111 10.79 1.85 -0.87
C ILE A 111 11.75 3.03 -0.67
N LYS A 112 12.58 2.99 0.38
CA LYS A 112 13.57 4.03 0.66
C LYS A 112 14.56 4.22 -0.49
N ARG A 113 14.97 3.14 -1.17
CA ARG A 113 15.88 3.22 -2.33
C ARG A 113 15.22 3.87 -3.55
N PHE A 114 13.92 3.71 -3.71
CA PHE A 114 13.14 4.35 -4.78
C PHE A 114 12.63 5.75 -4.43
N LEU A 115 12.87 6.25 -3.21
CA LEU A 115 12.55 7.63 -2.86
C LEU A 115 13.67 8.58 -3.30
N LYS A 116 13.31 9.69 -3.94
CA LYS A 116 14.20 10.84 -4.15
C LYS A 116 14.64 11.40 -2.79
N PRO A 117 15.81 12.06 -2.69
CA PRO A 117 16.18 12.82 -1.49
C PRO A 117 15.08 13.82 -1.08
N GLY A 118 14.66 13.77 0.18
CA GLY A 118 13.53 14.58 0.67
C GLY A 118 12.15 14.12 0.19
N GLY A 119 12.05 12.95 -0.45
CA GLY A 119 10.80 12.28 -0.78
C GLY A 119 10.06 11.80 0.46
N LEU A 120 8.75 11.60 0.32
CA LEU A 120 7.87 11.23 1.42
C LEU A 120 7.30 9.82 1.23
N LEU A 121 7.29 9.03 2.29
CA LEU A 121 6.50 7.81 2.39
C LEU A 121 5.29 8.07 3.28
N MET A 122 4.09 7.76 2.79
CA MET A 122 2.87 7.67 3.61
C MET A 122 2.40 6.23 3.66
N GLY A 123 2.46 5.61 4.83
CA GLY A 123 2.01 4.23 5.04
C GLY A 123 0.66 4.19 5.74
N TYR A 124 -0.31 3.51 5.13
CA TYR A 124 -1.59 3.19 5.76
C TYR A 124 -1.59 1.72 6.19
N LEU A 125 -1.85 1.47 7.48
CA LEU A 125 -1.83 0.14 8.07
C LEU A 125 -2.93 0.03 9.13
N PHE A 126 -3.37 -1.20 9.38
CA PHE A 126 -4.14 -1.50 10.59
C PHE A 126 -3.21 -1.54 11.81
N GLY A 127 -3.63 -0.91 12.89
CA GLY A 127 -3.01 -1.05 14.20
C GLY A 127 -3.64 -2.20 15.00
N GLU A 128 -3.01 -2.56 16.12
CA GLU A 128 -3.58 -3.52 17.06
C GLU A 128 -4.98 -3.07 17.53
N GLY A 129 -5.92 -4.02 17.61
CA GLY A 129 -7.29 -3.73 18.07
C GLY A 129 -8.16 -2.99 17.04
N THR A 130 -7.62 -2.56 15.90
CA THR A 130 -8.41 -2.01 14.81
C THR A 130 -9.37 -3.06 14.27
N LEU A 131 -10.58 -2.64 13.87
CA LEU A 131 -11.64 -3.53 13.36
C LEU A 131 -12.12 -4.59 14.37
N ARG A 132 -11.76 -4.50 15.65
CA ARG A 132 -12.25 -5.43 16.69
C ARG A 132 -13.77 -5.48 16.71
N GLU A 133 -14.41 -4.31 16.69
CA GLU A 133 -15.87 -4.18 16.68
C GLU A 133 -16.48 -4.86 15.45
N LEU A 134 -15.86 -4.66 14.27
CA LEU A 134 -16.26 -5.30 13.02
C LEU A 134 -16.23 -6.84 13.10
N GLY A 135 -15.26 -7.39 13.84
CA GLY A 135 -15.15 -8.83 14.09
C GLY A 135 -16.11 -9.36 15.15
N THR A 136 -16.59 -8.51 16.06
CA THR A 136 -17.53 -8.90 17.12
C THR A 136 -19.00 -8.66 16.77
N CYS A 137 -19.28 -7.95 15.68
CA CYS A 137 -20.64 -7.77 15.16
C CYS A 137 -21.12 -9.04 14.43
N PHE A 138 -21.41 -10.09 15.19
CA PHE A 138 -22.15 -11.28 14.75
C PHE A 138 -23.13 -11.72 15.83
#